data_AF-A0A2X3IAA0-F1
#
_entry.id   AF-A0A2X3IAA0-F1
#
_cell.length_a   1.000
_cell.length_b   1.000
_cell.length_c   1.000
_cell.angle_alpha   90.00
_cell.angle_beta   90.00
_cell.angle_gamma   90.00
#
_symmetry.space_group_name_H-M   'P 1'
#
loop_
_entity.id
_entity.type
_entity.pdbx_description
1 polymer ?
#
loop_
_entity_poly.entity_id
_entity_poly.type
_entity_poly.pdbx_seq_one_letter_code
_entity_poly.pdbx_strand_id
1 'polypeptide(L)' 'MSIDLSKLLTERRNANSANIDTLSTLEMLTVINQEDQQVAQAITPYLPQIAEGGG' A
#
# COMPACT_ATOMS: atom_id res chain seq x y z
N MET A 1 18.92 -18.42 10.31
CA MET A 1 18.44 -18.09 8.94
C MET A 1 18.25 -16.57 8.91
N SER A 2 18.81 -15.85 7.92
CA SER A 2 18.65 -14.39 7.79
C SER A 2 17.64 -14.12 6.67
N ILE A 3 16.66 -13.26 6.94
CA ILE A 3 15.67 -12.82 5.94
C ILE A 3 16.28 -11.60 5.23
N ASP A 4 16.34 -11.67 3.90
CA ASP A 4 16.75 -10.55 3.06
C ASP A 4 15.57 -9.59 2.84
N LEU A 5 15.51 -8.53 3.65
CA LEU A 5 14.43 -7.55 3.66
C LEU A 5 14.30 -6.80 2.32
N SER A 6 15.38 -6.70 1.53
CA SER A 6 15.36 -5.96 0.25
C SER A 6 14.42 -6.60 -0.80
N LYS A 7 14.11 -7.89 -0.62
CA LYS A 7 13.21 -8.65 -1.49
C LYS A 7 11.74 -8.52 -1.09
N LEU A 8 11.45 -8.04 0.12
CA LEU A 8 10.09 -7.88 0.60
C LEU A 8 9.51 -6.55 0.11
N LEU A 9 8.37 -6.62 -0.58
CA LEU A 9 7.67 -5.43 -1.06
C LEU A 9 7.28 -4.49 0.09
N THR A 10 6.86 -5.06 1.22
CA THR A 10 6.41 -4.33 2.42
C THR A 10 7.51 -3.49 3.07
N GLU A 11 8.78 -3.82 2.82
CA GLU A 11 9.95 -3.11 3.36
C GLU A 11 10.49 -2.04 2.40
N ARG A 12 9.88 -1.90 1.21
CA ARG A 12 10.29 -0.87 0.25
C ARG A 12 9.74 0.49 0.65
N ARG A 13 10.53 1.53 0.40
CA ARG A 13 10.05 2.91 0.49
C ARG A 13 9.10 3.22 -0.66
N ASN A 14 8.01 3.91 -0.35
CA ASN A 14 7.13 4.48 -1.36
C ASN A 14 7.74 5.80 -1.88
N ALA A 15 7.90 5.92 -3.20
CA ALA A 15 8.43 7.13 -3.84
C ALA A 15 7.49 8.34 -3.69
N ASN A 16 6.17 8.11 -3.63
CA ASN A 16 5.17 9.16 -3.50
C ASN A 16 5.19 9.84 -2.12
N SER A 17 5.77 9.19 -1.12
CA SER A 17 5.92 9.72 0.24
C SER A 17 7.37 10.01 0.62
N ALA A 18 8.28 10.14 -0.36
CA ALA A 18 9.71 10.33 -0.12
C ALA A 18 10.04 11.56 0.74
N ASN A 19 9.23 12.61 0.66
CA ASN A 19 9.34 13.88 1.38
C ASN A 19 8.10 14.21 2.23
N ILE A 20 7.35 13.19 2.66
CA ILE A 20 6.07 13.34 3.37
C ILE A 20 6.17 14.19 4.66
N ASP A 21 7.34 14.20 5.29
CA ASP A 21 7.69 14.97 6.48
C ASP A 21 7.80 16.49 6.25
N THR A 22 7.87 16.92 4.99
CA THR A 22 7.98 18.33 4.60
C THR A 22 6.68 18.93 4.04
N LEU A 23 5.66 18.10 3.84
CA LEU A 23 4.39 18.50 3.25
C LEU A 23 3.51 19.26 4.24
N SER A 24 2.62 20.11 3.72
CA SER A 24 1.50 20.59 4.53
C SER A 24 0.57 19.43 4.92
N THR A 25 -0.23 19.61 5.97
CA THR A 25 -1.18 18.59 6.41
C THR A 25 -2.13 18.14 5.31
N LEU A 26 -2.60 19.06 4.47
CA LEU A 26 -3.51 18.73 3.37
C LEU A 26 -2.82 17.87 2.30
N GLU A 27 -1.59 18.21 1.92
CA GLU A 27 -0.82 17.46 0.93
C GLU A 27 -0.46 16.06 1.46
N MET A 28 -0.03 15.96 2.72
CA MET A 28 0.24 14.68 3.38
C MET A 28 -1.01 13.78 3.37
N LEU A 29 -2.18 14.32 3.76
CA LEU A 29 -3.43 13.57 3.74
C LEU A 29 -3.86 13.18 2.31
N THR A 30 -3.53 14.01 1.32
CA THR A 30 -3.80 13.71 -0.09
C THR A 30 -2.96 12.52 -0.57
N VAL A 31 -1.66 12.48 -0.23
CA VAL A 31 -0.79 11.33 -0.55
C VAL A 31 -1.31 10.06 0.11
N ILE A 32 -1.67 10.12 1.40
CA ILE A 32 -2.24 8.97 2.12
C ILE A 32 -3.52 8.47 1.44
N ASN A 33 -4.44 9.37 1.11
CA ASN A 33 -5.70 8.99 0.47
C ASN A 33 -5.50 8.36 -0.92
N GLN A 34 -4.52 8.84 -1.69
CA GLN A 34 -4.19 8.26 -3.00
C GLN A 34 -3.64 6.83 -2.88
N GLU A 35 -2.85 6.53 -1.85
CA GLU A 35 -2.38 5.18 -1.57
C GLU A 35 -3.51 4.26 -1.08
N ASP A 36 -4.39 4.75 -0.20
CA ASP A 36 -5.54 3.98 0.29
C ASP A 36 -6.49 3.56 -0.84
N GLN A 37 -6.68 4.42 -1.85
CA GLN A 37 -7.51 4.08 -3.01
C GLN A 37 -6.99 2.88 -3.82
N GLN A 38 -5.68 2.62 -3.79
CA GLN A 38 -5.07 1.48 -4.49
C GLN A 38 -5.46 0.14 -3.85
N VAL A 39 -5.84 0.13 -2.56
CA VAL A 39 -6.24 -1.09 -1.85
C VAL A 39 -7.45 -1.73 -2.50
N ALA A 40 -8.48 -0.94 -2.84
CA ALA A 40 -9.68 -1.45 -3.50
C ALA A 40 -9.35 -2.08 -4.86
N GLN A 41 -8.45 -1.45 -5.62
CA GLN A 41 -8.00 -1.95 -6.92
C GLN A 41 -7.21 -3.26 -6.77
N ALA A 42 -6.34 -3.34 -5.76
CA ALA A 42 -5.56 -4.53 -5.47
C ALA A 42 -6.42 -5.72 -5.02
N ILE A 43 -7.53 -5.48 -4.32
CA ILE A 43 -8.46 -6.51 -3.85
C ILE A 43 -9.36 -7.03 -4.97
N THR A 44 -9.80 -6.15 -5.89
CA THR A 44 -10.75 -6.47 -6.98
C THR A 44 -10.47 -7.79 -7.72
N PRO A 45 -9.24 -8.11 -8.18
CA PRO A 45 -8.97 -9.36 -8.88
C PRO A 45 -9.05 -10.62 -8.00
N TYR A 46 -9.09 -10.48 -6.67
CA TYR A 46 -9.17 -11.59 -5.72
C TYR A 46 -10.59 -11.82 -5.17
N LEU A 47 -11.57 -11.00 -5.57
CA LEU A 47 -12.96 -11.16 -5.11
C LEU A 47 -13.52 -12.57 -5.32
N PRO A 48 -13.27 -13.28 -6.44
CA PRO A 48 -13.72 -14.68 -6.60
C PRO A 48 -13.12 -15.62 -5.55
N GLN A 49 -11.80 -15.54 -5.31
CA GLN A 49 -11.09 -16.36 -4.35
C GLN A 49 -11.52 -16.06 -2.91
N ILE A 50 -11.78 -14.78 -2.60
CA ILE A 50 -12.31 -14.36 -1.30
C ILE A 50 -13.72 -14.94 -1.09
N ALA A 51 -14.56 -14.95 -2.13
CA ALA A 51 -15.91 -15.51 -2.05
C ALA A 51 -15.90 -17.04 -1.86
N GLU A 52 -14.93 -17.75 -2.44
CA GLU A 52 -14.77 -19.20 -2.28
C GLU A 52 -14.29 -19.61 -0.87
N GLY A 53 -13.50 -18.77 -0.20
CA GLY A 53 -12.97 -19.03 1.15
C GLY A 53 -13.94 -18.73 2.31
N GLY A 54 -15.17 -18.30 2.01
CA GLY A 54 -16.20 -17.94 3.00
C GLY A 54 -17.19 -19.06 3.34
N GLY A 55 -16.87 -20.32 3.02
CA GLY A 55 -17.63 -21.52 3.41
C GLY A 55 -17.31 -21.98 4.83
#